data_AF-A0A9E1JH86-F1
#
_entry.id   AF-A0A9E1JH86-F1
#
_cell.length_a   1.000
_cell.length_b   1.000
_cell.length_c   1.000
_cell.angle_alpha   90.00
_cell.angle_beta   90.00
_cell.angle_gamma   90.00
#
_symmetry.space_group_name_H-M   'P 1'
#
loop_
_entity.id
_entity.type
_entity.pdbx_description
1 polymer ?
#
loop_
_entity_poly.entity_id
_entity_poly.type
_entity_poly.pdbx_seq_one_letter_code
_entity_poly.pdbx_strand_id
1 'polypeptide(L)'
;MKTNSQHDRYKEFSVQICHGNGANQEKSILKMVLFKNKFKLRNHAVKHFLDADEFEKVWKKFLPDKIGSLEKHITDLKNMGCQYLFNPPCKKCPNFKQCTPYVSEIENMYLKGIEEAITQGGNVPRYVVFSSNKINKVVSILSNNKIILKAGRLEKDIFNLMTCYVKTVRRPFAEIRNNEISKILFDSDNRSIKWCHKAKWGIGVSIKDKSKTKKQFPKIPYNRAGREDWQKKLAEMKDW
;
A
#
# COMPACT_ATOMS: atom_id res chain seq x y z
N MET A 1 3.77 -29.15 0.10
CA MET A 1 3.68 -27.67 0.29
C MET A 1 2.72 -27.11 -0.73
N LYS A 2 1.73 -26.28 -0.34
CA LYS A 2 0.87 -25.57 -1.31
C LYS A 2 1.72 -24.59 -2.11
N THR A 3 1.59 -24.58 -3.44
CA THR A 3 2.28 -23.60 -4.29
C THR A 3 1.72 -22.19 -4.05
N ASN A 4 2.49 -21.13 -4.29
CA ASN A 4 2.02 -19.75 -4.05
C ASN A 4 0.79 -19.39 -4.91
N SER A 5 0.59 -20.07 -6.04
CA SER A 5 -0.62 -19.96 -6.89
C SER A 5 -1.86 -20.63 -6.28
N GLN A 6 -1.71 -21.49 -5.28
CA GLN A 6 -2.82 -22.11 -4.53
C GLN A 6 -3.17 -21.34 -3.25
N HIS A 7 -2.56 -20.17 -3.03
CA HIS A 7 -2.83 -19.35 -1.87
C HIS A 7 -4.25 -18.74 -1.96
N ASP A 8 -4.99 -18.69 -0.86
CA ASP A 8 -6.38 -18.19 -0.81
C ASP A 8 -6.55 -16.77 -1.37
N ARG A 9 -5.57 -15.91 -1.12
CA ARG A 9 -5.47 -14.53 -1.59
C ARG A 9 -4.65 -14.36 -2.88
N TYR A 10 -4.44 -15.42 -3.67
CA TYR A 10 -3.86 -15.31 -5.00
C TYR A 10 -4.87 -14.67 -5.97
N LYS A 11 -4.41 -13.68 -6.74
CA LYS A 11 -5.20 -12.94 -7.72
C LYS A 11 -4.35 -12.61 -8.94
N GLU A 12 -5.02 -12.53 -10.09
CA GLU A 12 -4.45 -12.10 -11.35
C GLU A 12 -5.11 -10.79 -11.78
N PHE A 13 -4.29 -9.78 -12.07
CA PHE A 13 -4.76 -8.46 -12.47
C PHE A 13 -4.31 -8.15 -13.89
N SER A 14 -5.26 -7.79 -14.75
CA SER A 14 -4.93 -7.26 -16.07
C SER A 14 -4.31 -5.87 -15.93
N VAL A 15 -3.11 -5.68 -16.47
CA VAL A 15 -2.39 -4.40 -16.48
C VAL A 15 -2.02 -4.03 -17.91
N GLN A 16 -2.07 -2.74 -18.26
CA GLN A 16 -1.61 -2.30 -19.58
C GLN A 16 -0.09 -2.44 -19.68
N ILE A 17 0.40 -2.98 -20.79
CA ILE A 17 1.82 -2.98 -21.12
C ILE A 17 2.21 -1.56 -21.53
N CYS A 18 3.34 -1.06 -21.04
CA CYS A 18 3.88 0.19 -21.55
C CYS A 18 5.19 -0.04 -22.30
N HIS A 19 5.25 0.57 -23.47
CA HIS A 19 6.51 0.79 -24.19
C HIS A 19 7.00 2.21 -23.92
N GLY A 20 8.27 2.48 -24.24
CA GLY A 20 9.02 3.66 -23.79
C GLY A 20 8.33 5.03 -23.91
N ASN A 21 7.32 5.18 -24.78
CA ASN A 21 6.57 6.42 -25.00
C ASN A 21 5.03 6.31 -24.82
N GLY A 22 4.46 5.19 -24.37
CA GLY A 22 3.01 5.09 -24.22
C GLY A 22 2.50 3.76 -23.65
N ALA A 23 1.27 3.79 -23.13
CA ALA A 23 0.52 2.56 -22.82
C ALA A 23 0.06 1.93 -24.15
N ASN A 24 0.42 0.67 -24.38
CA ASN A 24 -0.15 -0.11 -25.46
C ASN A 24 -1.55 -0.62 -25.01
N GLN A 25 -2.44 -0.89 -25.96
CA GLN A 25 -3.72 -1.53 -25.65
C GLN A 25 -3.55 -3.00 -25.26
N GLU A 26 -2.36 -3.57 -25.51
CA GLU A 26 -1.98 -4.89 -25.04
C GLU A 26 -2.00 -5.00 -23.50
N LYS A 27 -2.61 -6.08 -23.03
CA LYS A 27 -2.77 -6.40 -21.61
C LYS A 27 -1.76 -7.47 -21.22
N SER A 28 -1.14 -7.30 -20.06
CA SER A 28 -0.35 -8.32 -19.38
C SER A 28 -1.01 -8.69 -18.05
N ILE A 29 -0.61 -9.83 -17.48
CA ILE A 29 -1.17 -10.33 -16.22
C ILE A 29 -0.16 -10.15 -15.10
N LEU A 30 -0.53 -9.32 -14.12
CA LEU A 30 0.16 -9.17 -12.86
C LEU A 30 -0.36 -10.20 -11.86
N LYS A 31 0.48 -11.18 -11.51
CA LYS A 31 0.16 -12.25 -10.56
C LYS A 31 0.56 -11.85 -9.14
N MET A 32 -0.39 -11.82 -8.21
CA MET A 32 -0.14 -11.37 -6.85
C MET A 32 -0.80 -12.24 -5.79
N VAL A 33 -0.12 -12.42 -4.67
CA VAL A 33 -0.73 -12.79 -3.40
C VAL A 33 -0.97 -11.52 -2.58
N LEU A 34 -2.22 -11.21 -2.26
CA LEU A 34 -2.56 -10.06 -1.44
C LEU A 34 -2.28 -10.39 0.03
N PHE A 35 -1.21 -9.80 0.58
CA PHE A 35 -0.75 -10.04 1.96
C PHE A 35 -0.68 -11.53 2.34
N LYS A 36 0.42 -12.19 1.97
CA LYS A 36 0.70 -13.57 2.39
C LYS A 36 0.64 -13.75 3.91
N ASN A 37 1.06 -12.73 4.68
CA ASN A 37 0.97 -12.73 6.14
C ASN A 37 -0.38 -12.14 6.61
N LYS A 38 -1.23 -12.98 7.23
CA LYS A 38 -2.55 -12.59 7.76
C LYS A 38 -2.48 -11.48 8.82
N PHE A 39 -1.48 -11.50 9.70
CA PHE A 39 -1.32 -10.46 10.72
C PHE A 39 -1.01 -9.10 10.09
N LYS A 40 -0.19 -9.06 9.02
CA LYS A 40 0.08 -7.82 8.28
C LYS A 40 -1.16 -7.29 7.60
N LEU A 41 -1.96 -8.16 6.97
CA LEU A 41 -3.24 -7.79 6.36
C LEU A 41 -4.14 -7.11 7.39
N ARG A 42 -4.37 -7.80 8.52
CA ARG A 42 -5.27 -7.34 9.57
C ARG A 42 -4.84 -6.00 10.17
N ASN A 43 -3.55 -5.85 10.47
CA ASN A 43 -3.00 -4.59 10.98
C ASN A 43 -3.18 -3.44 9.97
N HIS A 44 -2.98 -3.70 8.67
CA HIS A 44 -3.21 -2.71 7.62
C HIS A 44 -4.69 -2.35 7.50
N ALA A 45 -5.57 -3.34 7.44
CA ALA A 45 -7.01 -3.13 7.32
C ALA A 45 -7.52 -2.24 8.46
N VAL A 46 -7.19 -2.57 9.70
CA VAL A 46 -7.58 -1.77 10.87
C VAL A 46 -6.99 -0.37 10.83
N LYS A 47 -5.69 -0.23 10.56
CA LYS A 47 -5.03 1.08 10.50
C LYS A 47 -5.72 2.03 9.50
N HIS A 48 -6.08 1.52 8.34
CA HIS A 48 -6.61 2.33 7.24
C HIS A 48 -8.11 2.57 7.33
N PHE A 49 -8.87 1.63 7.89
CA PHE A 49 -10.33 1.71 7.96
C PHE A 49 -10.86 2.28 9.28
N LEU A 50 -10.03 2.34 10.34
CA LEU A 50 -10.39 3.07 11.55
C LEU A 50 -10.12 4.59 11.46
N ASP A 51 -9.34 5.03 10.47
CA ASP A 51 -9.18 6.45 10.17
C ASP A 51 -10.38 6.89 9.30
N ALA A 52 -11.35 7.55 9.93
CA ALA A 52 -12.58 8.01 9.26
C ALA A 52 -12.28 9.02 8.13
N ASP A 53 -11.27 9.87 8.31
CA ASP A 53 -10.87 10.86 7.29
C ASP A 53 -10.23 10.16 6.08
N GLU A 54 -9.40 9.16 6.35
CA GLU A 54 -8.83 8.30 5.30
C GLU A 54 -9.92 7.56 4.55
N PHE A 55 -10.85 6.93 5.27
CA PHE A 55 -11.93 6.16 4.66
C PHE A 55 -12.78 7.03 3.74
N GLU A 56 -13.27 8.16 4.23
CA GLU A 56 -14.16 9.05 3.48
C GLU A 56 -13.46 9.63 2.23
N LYS A 57 -12.20 10.07 2.35
CA LYS A 57 -11.50 10.75 1.24
C LYS A 57 -10.91 9.82 0.20
N VAL A 58 -10.58 8.58 0.59
CA VAL A 58 -9.80 7.65 -0.23
C VAL A 58 -10.57 6.36 -0.50
N TRP A 59 -10.95 5.62 0.55
CA TRP A 59 -11.49 4.27 0.39
C TRP A 59 -12.95 4.25 -0.10
N LYS A 60 -13.77 5.23 0.30
CA LYS A 60 -15.17 5.37 -0.15
C LYS A 60 -15.29 5.45 -1.67
N LYS A 61 -14.29 5.97 -2.37
CA LYS A 61 -14.27 6.00 -3.85
C LYS A 61 -14.17 4.62 -4.49
N PHE A 62 -13.60 3.65 -3.77
CA PHE A 62 -13.51 2.25 -4.19
C PHE A 62 -14.63 1.40 -3.59
N LEU A 63 -15.22 1.85 -2.47
CA LEU A 63 -16.20 1.11 -1.69
C LEU A 63 -17.38 2.02 -1.26
N PRO A 64 -18.11 2.64 -2.22
CA PRO A 64 -19.10 3.67 -1.92
C PRO A 64 -20.20 3.19 -0.97
N ASP A 65 -20.65 1.94 -1.14
CA ASP A 65 -21.78 1.37 -0.41
C ASP A 65 -21.38 0.64 0.88
N LYS A 66 -20.14 0.80 1.33
CA LYS A 66 -19.59 0.02 2.45
C LYS A 66 -19.40 0.81 3.73
N ILE A 67 -19.63 2.13 3.71
CA ILE A 67 -19.44 2.98 4.89
C ILE A 67 -20.31 2.54 6.07
N GLY A 68 -21.62 2.35 5.87
CA GLY A 68 -22.52 1.93 6.95
C GLY A 68 -22.22 0.53 7.48
N SER A 69 -21.80 -0.39 6.61
CA SER A 69 -21.35 -1.73 7.02
C SER A 69 -20.08 -1.65 7.88
N LEU A 70 -19.13 -0.81 7.49
CA LEU A 70 -17.88 -0.62 8.23
C LEU A 70 -18.15 -0.01 9.61
N GLU A 71 -18.93 1.06 9.67
CA GLU A 71 -19.29 1.74 10.92
C GLU A 71 -20.01 0.78 11.88
N LYS A 72 -20.90 -0.07 11.36
CA LYS A 72 -21.56 -1.11 12.14
C LYS A 72 -20.55 -2.10 12.72
N HIS A 73 -19.65 -2.65 11.91
CA HIS A 73 -18.63 -3.59 12.41
C HIS A 73 -17.66 -2.96 13.42
N ILE A 74 -17.28 -1.70 13.23
CA ILE A 74 -16.45 -0.97 14.20
C ILE A 74 -17.21 -0.77 15.51
N THR A 75 -18.49 -0.42 15.44
CA THR A 75 -19.36 -0.23 16.63
C THR A 75 -19.55 -1.54 17.39
N ASP A 76 -19.85 -2.63 16.69
CA ASP A 76 -19.97 -3.98 17.28
C ASP A 76 -18.67 -4.37 18.00
N LEU A 77 -17.51 -4.14 17.35
CA LEU A 77 -16.21 -4.41 17.95
C LEU A 77 -15.91 -3.54 19.19
N LYS A 78 -16.36 -2.29 19.22
CA LYS A 78 -16.26 -1.42 20.41
C LYS A 78 -17.12 -1.94 21.55
N ASN A 79 -18.37 -2.32 21.27
CA ASN A 79 -19.31 -2.85 22.26
C ASN A 79 -18.82 -4.16 22.88
N MET A 80 -18.08 -4.97 22.12
CA MET A 80 -17.44 -6.20 22.61
C MET A 80 -16.15 -5.97 23.41
N GLY A 81 -15.72 -4.72 23.60
CA GLY A 81 -14.45 -4.40 24.26
C GLY A 81 -13.23 -4.94 23.50
N CYS A 82 -13.30 -5.01 22.17
CA CYS A 82 -12.24 -5.62 21.38
C CYS A 82 -10.96 -4.78 21.41
N GLN A 83 -9.96 -5.22 22.19
CA GLN A 83 -8.66 -4.54 22.30
C GLN A 83 -7.91 -4.42 20.96
N TYR A 84 -8.27 -5.25 19.97
CA TYR A 84 -7.66 -5.22 18.63
C TYR A 84 -7.88 -3.89 17.89
N LEU A 85 -8.96 -3.16 18.15
CA LEU A 85 -9.22 -1.85 17.56
C LEU A 85 -8.22 -0.78 18.01
N PHE A 86 -7.68 -0.92 19.23
CA PHE A 86 -6.84 0.10 19.85
C PHE A 86 -5.35 -0.25 19.80
N ASN A 87 -5.00 -1.54 19.72
CA ASN A 87 -3.61 -2.01 19.66
C ASN A 87 -3.44 -3.24 18.73
N PRO A 88 -3.42 -3.04 17.40
CA PRO A 88 -3.08 -4.11 16.45
C PRO A 88 -1.54 -4.35 16.43
N PRO A 89 -1.05 -5.59 16.57
CA PRO A 89 -1.78 -6.85 16.70
C PRO A 89 -2.16 -7.15 18.17
N CYS A 90 -3.42 -7.52 18.43
CA CYS A 90 -3.79 -8.01 19.76
C CYS A 90 -3.22 -9.43 19.96
N LYS A 91 -2.13 -9.53 20.72
CA LYS A 91 -1.64 -10.80 21.25
C LYS A 91 -2.47 -11.14 22.50
N LYS A 92 -2.95 -12.39 22.61
CA LYS A 92 -3.72 -12.89 23.77
C LYS A 92 -5.04 -12.14 24.07
N CYS A 93 -5.80 -11.75 23.04
CA CYS A 93 -7.11 -11.13 23.23
C CYS A 93 -8.12 -12.13 23.84
N PRO A 94 -8.73 -11.84 25.00
CA PRO A 94 -9.74 -12.72 25.60
C PRO A 94 -10.95 -12.95 24.66
N ASN A 95 -11.33 -11.90 23.93
CA ASN A 95 -12.49 -11.91 23.02
C ASN A 95 -12.11 -12.23 21.56
N PHE A 96 -10.91 -12.79 21.30
CA PHE A 96 -10.41 -13.00 19.94
C PHE A 96 -11.40 -13.74 19.04
N LYS A 97 -12.00 -14.83 19.55
CA LYS A 97 -12.98 -15.64 18.80
C LYS A 97 -14.23 -14.83 18.44
N GLN A 98 -14.73 -14.02 19.36
CA GLN A 98 -15.91 -13.16 19.17
C GLN A 98 -15.62 -11.99 18.21
N CYS A 99 -14.44 -11.37 18.29
CA CYS A 99 -14.04 -10.30 17.37
C CYS A 99 -13.76 -10.80 15.95
N THR A 100 -13.35 -12.07 15.79
CA THR A 100 -12.80 -12.58 14.52
C THR A 100 -13.75 -12.41 13.32
N PRO A 101 -15.05 -12.72 13.40
CA PRO A 101 -15.97 -12.53 12.27
C PRO A 101 -15.99 -11.08 11.77
N TYR A 102 -16.15 -10.11 12.68
CA TYR A 102 -16.20 -8.68 12.33
C TYR A 102 -14.87 -8.18 11.77
N VAL A 103 -13.76 -8.60 12.37
CA VAL A 103 -12.41 -8.24 11.87
C VAL A 103 -12.17 -8.85 10.49
N SER A 104 -12.64 -10.07 10.24
CA SER A 104 -12.56 -10.70 8.93
C SER A 104 -13.40 -10.00 7.86
N GLU A 105 -14.57 -9.44 8.21
CA GLU A 105 -15.32 -8.59 7.27
C GLU A 105 -14.56 -7.31 6.92
N ILE A 106 -13.93 -6.66 7.90
CA ILE A 106 -13.08 -5.48 7.66
C ILE A 106 -11.88 -5.85 6.77
N GLU A 107 -11.21 -6.99 7.02
CA GLU A 107 -10.14 -7.51 6.16
C GLU A 107 -10.62 -7.74 4.71
N ASN A 108 -11.79 -8.35 4.53
CA ASN A 108 -12.36 -8.64 3.22
C ASN A 108 -12.72 -7.36 2.46
N MET A 109 -13.31 -6.38 3.14
CA MET A 109 -13.59 -5.07 2.56
C MET A 109 -12.30 -4.35 2.17
N TYR A 110 -11.27 -4.41 3.01
CA TYR A 110 -9.96 -3.84 2.72
C TYR A 110 -9.30 -4.49 1.49
N LEU A 111 -9.35 -5.82 1.38
CA LEU A 111 -8.86 -6.54 0.20
C LEU A 111 -9.58 -6.11 -1.07
N LYS A 112 -10.91 -5.97 -1.06
CA LYS A 112 -11.67 -5.45 -2.21
C LYS A 112 -11.21 -4.05 -2.61
N GLY A 113 -11.03 -3.15 -1.65
CA GLY A 113 -10.51 -1.81 -1.94
C GLY A 113 -9.11 -1.83 -2.56
N ILE A 114 -8.24 -2.75 -2.12
CA ILE A 114 -6.92 -2.96 -2.72
C ILE A 114 -7.03 -3.46 -4.15
N GLU A 115 -7.89 -4.44 -4.42
CA GLU A 115 -8.11 -5.00 -5.76
C GLU A 115 -8.53 -3.92 -6.75
N GLU A 116 -9.45 -3.03 -6.34
CA GLU A 116 -9.86 -1.87 -7.13
C GLU A 116 -8.72 -0.88 -7.36
N ALA A 117 -7.91 -0.62 -6.32
CA ALA A 117 -6.75 0.27 -6.44
C ALA A 117 -5.67 -0.28 -7.39
N ILE A 118 -5.43 -1.59 -7.37
CA ILE A 118 -4.52 -2.28 -8.31
C ILE A 118 -5.07 -2.17 -9.73
N THR A 119 -6.36 -2.49 -9.93
CA THR A 119 -7.02 -2.45 -11.23
C THR A 119 -6.98 -1.05 -11.84
N GLN A 120 -7.31 -0.02 -11.05
CA GLN A 120 -7.20 1.37 -11.48
C GLN A 120 -5.75 1.76 -11.83
N GLY A 121 -4.78 1.35 -11.00
CA GLY A 121 -3.37 1.62 -11.23
C GLY A 121 -2.76 0.85 -12.41
N GLY A 122 -3.35 -0.29 -12.78
CA GLY A 122 -3.03 -1.07 -13.97
C GLY A 122 -3.62 -0.49 -15.26
N ASN A 123 -4.82 0.07 -15.18
CA ASN A 123 -5.51 0.73 -16.30
C ASN A 123 -4.98 2.15 -16.58
N VAL A 124 -4.54 2.86 -15.54
CA VAL A 124 -3.84 4.15 -15.67
C VAL A 124 -2.38 3.91 -15.24
N PRO A 125 -1.49 3.48 -16.16
CA PRO A 125 -0.29 2.75 -15.80
C PRO A 125 0.77 3.62 -15.12
N ARG A 126 0.59 3.85 -13.83
CA ARG A 126 1.57 4.42 -12.90
C ARG A 126 2.09 3.32 -12.00
N TYR A 127 2.66 2.32 -12.64
CA TYR A 127 3.45 1.32 -11.95
C TYR A 127 4.90 1.34 -12.42
N VAL A 128 5.77 0.80 -11.58
CA VAL A 128 7.22 0.75 -11.78
C VAL A 128 7.75 -0.52 -11.17
N VAL A 129 8.72 -1.12 -11.85
CA VAL A 129 9.42 -2.31 -11.39
C VAL A 129 10.88 -1.93 -11.14
N PHE A 130 11.42 -2.29 -9.98
CA PHE A 130 12.82 -2.02 -9.64
C PHE A 130 13.36 -3.07 -8.68
N SER A 131 14.67 -3.16 -8.58
CA SER A 131 15.38 -3.93 -7.57
C SER A 131 15.84 -3.01 -6.45
N SER A 132 15.78 -3.47 -5.21
CA SER A 132 16.30 -2.76 -4.04
C SER A 132 17.25 -3.66 -3.28
N ASN A 133 18.11 -3.07 -2.44
CA ASN A 133 19.04 -3.80 -1.59
C ASN A 133 18.38 -4.87 -0.70
N LYS A 134 17.08 -4.72 -0.39
CA LYS A 134 16.34 -5.63 0.49
C LYS A 134 15.51 -6.66 -0.26
N ILE A 135 15.13 -6.36 -1.50
CA ILE A 135 14.18 -7.17 -2.28
C ILE A 135 14.60 -7.10 -3.74
N ASN A 136 14.93 -8.28 -4.29
CA ASN A 136 15.44 -8.44 -5.65
C ASN A 136 14.52 -7.84 -6.73
N LYS A 137 13.19 -7.86 -6.54
CA LYS A 137 12.25 -7.22 -7.47
C LYS A 137 11.02 -6.73 -6.73
N VAL A 138 10.73 -5.45 -6.89
CA VAL A 138 9.60 -4.72 -6.30
C VAL A 138 8.74 -4.16 -7.43
N VAL A 139 7.42 -4.31 -7.31
CA VAL A 139 6.43 -3.58 -8.09
C VAL A 139 5.82 -2.52 -7.18
N SER A 140 5.87 -1.26 -7.61
CA SER A 140 5.16 -0.16 -6.93
C SER A 140 4.07 0.38 -7.86
N ILE A 141 2.85 0.57 -7.35
CA ILE A 141 1.69 1.09 -8.09
C ILE A 141 1.17 2.33 -7.36
N LEU A 142 0.88 3.40 -8.12
CA LEU A 142 0.26 4.63 -7.62
C LEU A 142 -1.11 4.87 -8.28
N SER A 143 -2.18 4.68 -7.50
CA SER A 143 -3.56 4.95 -7.93
C SER A 143 -3.88 6.45 -7.97
N ASN A 144 -4.97 6.85 -8.66
CA ASN A 144 -5.42 8.25 -8.68
C ASN A 144 -5.88 8.71 -7.29
N ASN A 145 -6.36 7.77 -6.48
CA ASN A 145 -6.85 8.01 -5.13
C ASN A 145 -5.72 8.09 -4.09
N LYS A 146 -4.48 8.38 -4.52
CA LYS A 146 -3.32 8.60 -3.64
C LYS A 146 -2.93 7.37 -2.79
N ILE A 147 -3.27 6.18 -3.27
CA ILE A 147 -2.82 4.91 -2.68
C ILE A 147 -1.56 4.44 -3.41
N ILE A 148 -0.52 4.14 -2.62
CA ILE A 148 0.74 3.55 -3.07
C ILE A 148 0.79 2.10 -2.60
N LEU A 149 0.87 1.17 -3.52
CA LEU A 149 0.94 -0.26 -3.25
C LEU A 149 2.36 -0.75 -3.58
N LYS A 150 3.00 -1.49 -2.67
CA LYS A 150 4.32 -2.09 -2.93
C LYS A 150 4.28 -3.60 -2.74
N ALA A 151 4.70 -4.31 -3.76
CA ALA A 151 4.74 -5.76 -3.78
C ALA A 151 6.16 -6.27 -4.07
N GLY A 152 6.63 -7.21 -3.26
CA GLY A 152 7.93 -7.86 -3.43
C GLY A 152 7.75 -9.20 -4.12
N ARG A 153 8.66 -9.56 -5.03
CA ARG A 153 8.65 -10.88 -5.69
C ARG A 153 8.73 -11.99 -4.66
N LEU A 154 7.81 -12.96 -4.73
CA LEU A 154 7.84 -14.18 -3.94
C LEU A 154 8.59 -15.28 -4.68
N GLU A 155 8.15 -15.58 -5.90
CA GLU A 155 8.59 -16.74 -6.68
C GLU A 155 8.24 -16.47 -8.16
N LYS A 156 9.14 -16.79 -9.10
CA LYS A 156 8.92 -16.60 -10.55
C LYS A 156 8.29 -15.23 -10.82
N ASP A 157 7.12 -15.11 -11.42
CA ASP A 157 6.48 -13.82 -11.68
C ASP A 157 5.33 -13.49 -10.70
N ILE A 158 5.28 -14.16 -9.55
CA ILE A 158 4.29 -13.92 -8.49
C ILE A 158 4.87 -12.94 -7.47
N PHE A 159 4.13 -11.88 -7.18
CA PHE A 159 4.47 -10.87 -6.18
C PHE A 159 3.60 -10.99 -4.93
N ASN A 160 4.14 -10.66 -3.76
CA ASN A 160 3.36 -10.49 -2.53
C ASN A 160 3.15 -9.00 -2.29
N LEU A 161 1.90 -8.57 -2.19
CA LEU A 161 1.60 -7.23 -1.69
C LEU A 161 2.04 -7.15 -0.22
N MET A 162 3.05 -6.34 0.05
CA MET A 162 3.64 -6.24 1.39
C MET A 162 3.05 -5.08 2.18
N THR A 163 2.66 -4.02 1.48
CA THR A 163 2.17 -2.80 2.10
C THR A 163 1.34 -1.99 1.12
N CYS A 164 0.41 -1.24 1.70
CA CYS A 164 -0.44 -0.27 1.05
C CYS A 164 -0.33 1.01 1.89
N TYR A 165 0.08 2.11 1.28
CA TYR A 165 0.17 3.41 1.94
C TYR A 165 -0.87 4.33 1.35
N VAL A 166 -1.66 4.93 2.22
CA VAL A 166 -2.57 5.99 1.84
C VAL A 166 -1.96 7.35 2.18
N LYS A 167 -2.08 8.31 1.27
CA LYS A 167 -1.63 9.69 1.46
C LYS A 167 -2.85 10.59 1.57
N THR A 168 -3.39 10.66 2.78
CA THR A 168 -4.59 11.45 3.18
C THR A 168 -4.36 12.95 3.22
N VAL A 169 -3.11 13.38 3.35
CA VAL A 169 -2.76 14.81 3.52
C VAL A 169 -3.26 15.67 2.35
N ARG A 170 -3.58 16.95 2.60
CA ARG A 170 -3.90 18.01 1.62
C ARG A 170 -2.81 18.26 0.54
N ARG A 171 -1.80 17.39 0.46
CA ARG A 171 -0.75 17.42 -0.54
C ARG A 171 -1.33 17.17 -1.94
N PRO A 172 -0.99 18.01 -2.93
CA PRO A 172 -1.34 17.77 -4.32
C PRO A 172 -0.83 16.42 -4.81
N PHE A 173 -1.57 15.79 -5.73
CA PHE A 173 -1.18 14.50 -6.32
C PHE A 173 0.24 14.52 -6.91
N ALA A 174 0.61 15.62 -7.56
CA ALA A 174 1.94 15.81 -8.13
C ALA A 174 3.06 15.72 -7.07
N GLU A 175 2.83 16.26 -5.87
CA GLU A 175 3.81 16.20 -4.78
C GLU A 175 3.96 14.76 -4.26
N ILE A 176 2.84 14.04 -4.09
CA ILE A 176 2.84 12.62 -3.68
C ILE A 176 3.62 11.77 -4.68
N ARG A 177 3.34 11.97 -5.97
CA ARG A 177 4.01 11.30 -7.08
C ARG A 177 5.52 11.59 -7.09
N ASN A 178 5.91 12.86 -6.99
CA ASN A 178 7.32 13.25 -7.00
C ASN A 178 8.07 12.68 -5.77
N ASN A 179 7.45 12.71 -4.60
CA ASN A 179 8.02 12.11 -3.39
C ASN A 179 8.20 10.59 -3.55
N GLU A 180 7.27 9.91 -4.19
CA GLU A 180 7.39 8.47 -4.44
C GLU A 180 8.50 8.17 -5.45
N ILE A 181 8.65 8.98 -6.51
CA ILE A 181 9.77 8.88 -7.46
C ILE A 181 11.10 9.01 -6.72
N SER A 182 11.26 10.05 -5.89
CA SER A 182 12.50 10.26 -5.13
C SER A 182 12.82 9.07 -4.21
N LYS A 183 11.81 8.48 -3.58
CA LYS A 183 11.98 7.28 -2.75
C LYS A 183 12.41 6.07 -3.57
N ILE A 184 11.78 5.85 -4.72
CA ILE A 184 12.15 4.75 -5.61
C ILE A 184 13.60 4.90 -6.08
N LEU A 185 13.99 6.08 -6.55
CA LEU A 185 15.36 6.37 -6.97
C LEU A 185 16.38 6.14 -5.84
N PHE A 186 16.01 6.49 -4.61
CA PHE A 186 16.86 6.26 -3.44
C PHE A 186 16.96 4.78 -3.03
N ASP A 187 15.84 4.05 -3.08
CA ASP A 187 15.78 2.65 -2.66
C ASP A 187 16.32 1.68 -3.72
N SER A 188 16.40 2.12 -4.99
CA SER A 188 16.72 1.26 -6.12
C SER A 188 18.18 1.26 -6.52
N ASP A 189 18.65 0.13 -7.04
CA ASP A 189 19.82 0.13 -7.91
C ASP A 189 19.44 0.84 -9.21
N ASN A 190 20.04 2.01 -9.50
CA ASN A 190 19.64 2.90 -10.61
C ASN A 190 19.48 2.21 -11.98
N ARG A 191 20.17 1.08 -12.21
CA ARG A 191 20.10 0.29 -13.46
C ARG A 191 18.86 -0.63 -13.55
N SER A 192 18.13 -0.82 -12.46
CA SER A 192 17.03 -1.78 -12.35
C SER A 192 15.63 -1.18 -12.59
N ILE A 193 15.52 0.15 -12.65
CA ILE A 193 14.21 0.83 -12.64
C ILE A 193 13.59 0.80 -14.04
N LYS A 194 12.42 0.16 -14.13
CA LYS A 194 11.56 0.12 -15.31
C LYS A 194 10.22 0.77 -14.99
N TRP A 195 10.08 2.02 -15.41
CA TRP A 195 8.82 2.76 -15.35
C TRP A 195 7.90 2.29 -16.46
N CYS A 196 6.63 1.98 -16.17
CA CYS A 196 5.68 1.69 -17.22
C CYS A 196 5.51 2.93 -18.11
N HIS A 197 5.04 4.05 -17.56
CA HIS A 197 4.78 5.26 -18.34
C HIS A 197 5.45 6.48 -17.72
N LYS A 198 6.67 6.81 -18.15
CA LYS A 198 7.46 7.96 -17.63
C LYS A 198 6.66 9.26 -17.56
N ALA A 199 5.96 9.62 -18.63
CA ALA A 199 5.15 10.84 -18.66
C ALA A 199 3.97 10.85 -17.66
N LYS A 200 3.29 9.72 -17.42
CA LYS A 200 2.24 9.63 -16.36
C LYS A 200 2.85 9.74 -14.96
N TRP A 201 4.09 9.32 -14.79
CA TRP A 201 4.91 9.61 -13.63
C TRP A 201 5.46 11.06 -13.61
N GLY A 202 5.29 11.85 -14.68
CA GLY A 202 5.83 13.20 -14.79
C GLY A 202 7.35 13.24 -14.96
N ILE A 203 7.97 12.12 -15.33
CA ILE A 203 9.39 11.99 -15.61
C ILE A 203 9.63 12.47 -17.04
N GLY A 204 10.56 13.40 -17.22
CA GLY A 204 10.93 13.94 -18.55
C GLY A 204 9.97 15.00 -19.11
N VAL A 205 8.93 15.39 -18.36
CA VAL A 205 8.07 16.51 -18.76
C VAL A 205 8.78 17.81 -18.38
N SER A 206 9.24 18.58 -19.37
CA SER A 206 9.75 19.93 -19.12
C SER A 206 8.61 20.76 -18.55
N ILE A 207 8.75 21.24 -17.31
CA ILE A 207 7.81 22.19 -16.74
C ILE A 207 8.06 23.52 -17.44
N LYS A 208 7.50 23.70 -18.64
CA LYS A 208 7.38 25.03 -19.24
C LYS A 208 6.42 25.81 -18.35
N ASP A 209 6.94 26.89 -17.78
CA ASP A 209 6.21 27.94 -17.08
C ASP A 209 5.32 27.51 -15.92
N LYS A 210 5.96 27.25 -14.77
CA LYS A 210 5.39 27.68 -13.49
C LYS A 210 6.38 28.61 -12.81
N SER A 211 6.07 29.89 -12.96
CA SER A 211 6.59 31.05 -12.26
C SER A 211 7.24 30.74 -10.91
N LYS A 212 8.40 31.37 -10.70
CA LYS A 212 9.13 31.50 -9.45
C LYS A 212 8.17 31.69 -8.25
N THR A 213 7.98 30.62 -7.50
CA THR A 213 7.80 30.74 -6.04
C THR A 213 8.63 29.65 -5.41
N LYS A 214 9.94 29.92 -5.27
CA LYS A 214 10.78 29.22 -4.30
C LYS A 214 10.19 29.53 -2.93
N LYS A 215 9.20 28.76 -2.47
CA LYS A 215 9.06 28.55 -1.03
C LYS A 215 10.26 27.71 -0.63
N GLN A 216 11.28 28.38 -0.10
CA GLN A 216 12.28 27.72 0.72
C GLN A 216 11.51 27.07 1.88
N PHE A 217 11.19 25.79 1.72
CA PHE A 217 10.82 25.00 2.88
C PHE A 217 12.07 24.96 3.76
N PRO A 218 11.98 25.28 5.06
CA PRO A 218 13.11 25.09 5.94
C PRO A 218 13.54 23.63 5.78
N LYS A 219 14.82 23.42 5.47
CA LYS A 219 15.48 22.13 5.65
C LYS A 219 15.45 21.86 7.16
N ILE A 220 14.31 21.40 7.67
CA ILE A 220 14.29 20.77 8.97
C ILE A 220 15.18 19.54 8.77
N PRO A 221 16.36 19.47 9.42
CA PRO A 221 17.12 18.24 9.42
C PRO A 221 16.16 17.17 9.89
N TYR A 222 16.09 16.05 9.18
CA TYR A 222 15.41 14.89 9.71
C TYR A 222 16.20 14.47 10.96
N ASN A 223 15.83 15.03 12.11
CA ASN A 223 16.22 14.49 13.39
C ASN A 223 15.61 13.09 13.37
N ARG A 224 16.47 12.10 13.16
CA ARG A 224 16.19 10.72 13.53
C ARG A 224 15.76 10.78 14.99
N ALA A 225 14.46 10.81 15.23
CA ALA A 225 13.93 10.39 16.51
C ALA A 225 14.58 9.05 16.81
N GLY A 226 15.13 8.99 18.03
CA GLY A 226 16.22 8.16 18.47
C GLY A 226 16.35 6.81 17.80
N ARG A 227 17.61 6.48 17.55
CA ARG A 227 18.14 5.12 17.59
C ARG A 227 17.94 4.52 19.00
N GLU A 228 16.75 4.64 19.59
CA GLU A 228 16.27 3.81 20.70
C GLU A 228 16.01 2.42 20.14
N ASP A 229 17.14 1.76 19.95
CA ASP A 229 17.40 0.39 20.33
C ASP A 229 16.29 -0.60 19.98
N TRP A 230 16.11 -0.77 18.66
CA TRP A 230 15.40 -1.92 18.11
C TRP A 230 16.02 -3.25 18.59
N GLN A 231 17.29 -3.26 18.99
CA GLN A 231 17.93 -4.43 19.60
C GLN A 231 17.42 -4.66 21.04
N LYS A 232 17.19 -3.62 21.85
CA LYS A 232 16.47 -3.71 23.14
C LYS A 232 15.06 -4.29 22.97
N LYS A 233 14.29 -3.78 22.00
CA LYS A 233 12.94 -4.31 21.70
C LYS A 233 12.95 -5.76 21.21
N LEU A 234 14.04 -6.22 20.60
CA LEU A 234 14.22 -7.62 20.21
C LEU A 234 14.71 -8.50 21.38
N ALA A 235 15.49 -7.95 22.30
CA ALA A 235 15.93 -8.62 23.53
C ALA A 235 14.75 -8.85 24.48
N GLU A 236 13.90 -7.84 24.70
CA GLU A 236 12.67 -7.94 25.50
C GLU A 236 11.64 -8.93 24.93
N MET A 237 11.76 -9.32 23.65
CA MET A 237 10.90 -10.30 22.99
C MET A 237 11.43 -11.74 23.05
N LYS A 238 12.66 -11.96 23.55
CA LYS A 238 13.25 -13.30 23.65
C LYS A 238 13.01 -14.00 24.99
N ASP A 239 12.59 -13.26 26.01
CA ASP A 239 12.31 -13.82 27.35
C ASP A 239 10.81 -14.15 27.58
N TRP A 240 10.06 -14.43 26.51
CA TRP A 240 8.64 -14.84 26.54
C TRP A 240 8.38 -16.13 25.75
#